data_AF-A0A9J7HTB7-F1
#
_entry.id   AF-A0A9J7HTB7-F1
#
_cell.length_a   1.000
_cell.length_b   1.000
_cell.length_c   1.000
_cell.angle_alpha   90.00
_cell.angle_beta   90.00
_cell.angle_gamma   90.00
#
_symmetry.space_group_name_H-M   'P 1'
#
loop_
_entity.id
_entity.type
_entity.pdbx_description
1 polymer ?
#
loop_
_entity_poly.entity_id
_entity_poly.type
_entity_poly.pdbx_seq_one_letter_code
_entity_poly.pdbx_strand_id
1 'polypeptide(L)'
;MFQRLENNIPVQPSAAELAETAKKEYVQLVEGLPDPLKFAPDAWVTEAEGMASWPNVMYNDICDHVMKEHPGKKQDVTKRLLNDYKEGKAFTYYIDGWLQEIYSCKQGGYIFLLAKCRPSQRINDIHHKTWVCCHPTGTVRTAYCSCTAGLGQSCNHVAALLFKVEAAVRTNLVNPACTSIASVWNTASGKSIKSSRTQDMEFTKTKFCKTVDLCQVLSSERQPMQHLRFPTGGSSAEETVPACREQAPTVR
;
A
#
# COMPACT_ATOMS: atom_id res chain seq x y z
N MET A 1 -49.23 31.60 37.15
CA MET A 1 -49.38 30.53 36.15
C MET A 1 -48.20 30.61 35.19
N PHE A 2 -47.08 29.95 35.50
CA PHE A 2 -45.94 29.85 34.60
C PHE A 2 -45.68 28.37 34.36
N GLN A 3 -46.14 27.88 33.21
CA GLN A 3 -45.98 26.51 32.75
C GLN A 3 -44.51 26.28 32.40
N ARG A 4 -43.86 25.37 33.13
CA ARG A 4 -42.54 24.82 32.81
C ARG A 4 -42.75 23.79 31.71
N LEU A 5 -42.55 24.19 30.45
CA LEU A 5 -42.58 23.27 29.33
C LEU A 5 -41.51 22.19 29.48
N GLU A 6 -41.97 20.96 29.24
CA GLU A 6 -41.25 19.70 29.27
C GLU A 6 -40.19 19.68 28.17
N ASN A 7 -38.96 20.02 28.54
CA ASN A 7 -37.83 19.82 27.65
C ASN A 7 -37.33 18.39 27.84
N ASN A 8 -37.81 17.49 26.99
CA ASN A 8 -37.32 16.13 26.81
C ASN A 8 -35.93 16.17 26.15
N ILE A 9 -34.96 16.81 26.82
CA ILE A 9 -33.58 16.89 26.34
C ILE A 9 -32.94 15.54 26.62
N PRO A 10 -32.46 14.82 25.59
CA PRO A 10 -31.74 13.57 25.80
C PRO A 10 -30.56 13.83 26.74
N VAL A 11 -30.49 13.08 27.83
CA VAL A 11 -29.38 13.13 28.77
C VAL A 11 -28.11 12.84 27.98
N GLN A 12 -27.19 13.80 27.95
CA GLN A 12 -25.89 13.61 27.30
C GLN A 12 -25.16 12.47 28.04
N PRO A 13 -24.68 11.44 27.34
CA PRO A 13 -23.96 10.35 27.97
C PRO A 13 -22.74 10.88 28.72
N SER A 14 -22.46 10.30 29.88
CA SER A 14 -21.29 10.65 30.69
C SER A 14 -20.01 10.39 29.91
N ALA A 15 -18.94 11.15 30.19
CA ALA A 15 -17.63 10.95 29.58
C ALA A 15 -17.12 9.50 29.72
N ALA A 16 -17.49 8.83 30.83
CA ALA A 16 -17.15 7.42 31.06
C ALA A 16 -17.91 6.46 30.12
N GLU A 17 -19.19 6.74 29.83
CA GLU A 17 -20.03 5.92 28.95
C GLU A 17 -19.59 6.08 27.49
N LEU A 18 -19.21 7.29 27.09
CA LEU A 18 -18.61 7.56 25.78
C LEU A 18 -17.29 6.82 25.60
N ALA A 19 -16.43 6.83 26.62
CA ALA A 19 -15.16 6.10 26.58
C ALA A 19 -15.36 4.58 26.49
N GLU A 20 -16.38 4.03 27.18
CA GLU A 20 -16.70 2.61 27.12
C GLU A 20 -17.27 2.20 25.76
N THR A 21 -18.13 3.05 25.18
CA THR A 21 -18.66 2.84 23.83
C THR A 21 -17.54 2.87 22.79
N ALA A 22 -16.64 3.85 22.88
CA ALA A 22 -15.47 3.97 22.02
C ALA A 22 -14.55 2.74 22.08
N LYS A 23 -14.35 2.15 23.27
CA LYS A 23 -13.57 0.92 23.40
C LYS A 23 -14.24 -0.26 22.70
N LYS A 24 -15.57 -0.40 22.83
CA LYS A 24 -16.33 -1.47 22.17
C LYS A 24 -16.28 -1.33 20.65
N GLU A 25 -16.47 -0.11 20.13
CA GLU A 25 -16.35 0.19 18.70
C GLU A 25 -14.93 -0.10 18.18
N TYR A 26 -13.89 0.24 18.96
CA TYR A 26 -12.51 -0.09 18.59
C TYR A 26 -12.27 -1.61 18.51
N VAL A 27 -12.78 -2.37 19.48
CA VAL A 27 -12.64 -3.84 19.47
C VAL A 27 -13.32 -4.45 18.25
N GLN A 28 -14.49 -3.94 17.86
CA GLN A 28 -15.17 -4.37 16.63
C GLN A 28 -14.37 -4.00 15.38
N LEU A 29 -13.74 -2.83 15.35
CA LEU A 29 -12.94 -2.37 14.21
C LEU A 29 -11.68 -3.22 13.99
N VAL A 30 -11.09 -3.74 15.06
CA VAL A 30 -9.89 -4.59 15.02
C VAL A 30 -10.25 -6.09 14.95
N GLU A 31 -11.53 -6.45 14.98
CA GLU A 31 -11.96 -7.84 14.95
C GLU A 31 -11.44 -8.57 13.69
N GLY A 32 -10.68 -9.65 13.90
CA GLY A 32 -10.07 -10.43 12.82
C GLY A 32 -8.83 -9.79 12.16
N LEU A 33 -8.25 -8.75 12.77
CA LEU A 33 -6.97 -8.14 12.38
C LEU A 33 -6.00 -8.08 13.57
N PRO A 34 -4.68 -8.16 13.31
CA PRO A 34 -3.69 -7.90 14.35
C PRO A 34 -3.73 -6.41 14.76
N ASP A 35 -3.82 -6.14 16.06
CA ASP A 35 -4.02 -4.79 16.62
C ASP A 35 -2.77 -3.91 16.42
N PRO A 36 -2.84 -2.87 15.56
CA PRO A 36 -1.67 -2.05 15.23
C PRO A 36 -1.13 -1.29 16.43
N LEU A 37 -1.96 -0.98 17.43
CA LEU A 37 -1.52 -0.26 18.62
C LEU A 37 -0.71 -1.12 19.58
N LYS A 38 -0.72 -2.45 19.42
CA LYS A 38 0.01 -3.41 20.26
C LYS A 38 1.30 -3.90 19.61
N PHE A 39 1.62 -3.46 18.40
CA PHE A 39 2.85 -3.87 17.73
C PHE A 39 4.08 -3.35 18.46
N ALA A 40 5.12 -4.18 18.54
CA ALA A 40 6.41 -3.77 19.08
C ALA A 40 6.97 -2.59 18.28
N PRO A 41 7.67 -1.64 18.92
CA PRO A 41 8.30 -0.52 18.21
C PRO A 41 9.21 -0.95 17.06
N ASP A 42 9.92 -2.08 17.23
CA ASP A 42 10.86 -2.63 16.25
C ASP A 42 10.19 -3.20 15.00
N ALA A 43 8.86 -3.44 15.04
CA ALA A 43 8.11 -3.93 13.88
C ALA A 43 7.77 -2.81 12.89
N TRP A 44 7.97 -1.55 13.26
CA TRP A 44 7.65 -0.38 12.45
C TRP A 44 8.87 0.09 11.67
N VAL A 45 8.71 0.16 10.36
CA VAL A 45 9.71 0.72 9.44
C VAL A 45 9.44 2.21 9.26
N THR A 46 10.50 3.01 9.27
CA THR A 46 10.44 4.48 9.08
C THR A 46 10.00 4.85 7.65
N GLU A 47 9.64 6.12 7.45
CA GLU A 47 9.19 6.61 6.15
C GLU A 47 10.25 6.42 5.04
N ALA A 48 11.52 6.64 5.34
CA ALA A 48 12.62 6.56 4.37
C ALA A 48 12.84 5.14 3.82
N GLU A 49 12.76 4.12 4.67
CA GLU A 49 12.97 2.72 4.31
C GLU A 49 11.66 2.04 3.86
N GLY A 50 10.54 2.46 4.45
CA GLY A 50 9.24 1.85 4.28
C GLY A 50 8.48 2.30 3.02
N MET A 51 8.91 3.38 2.35
CA MET A 51 8.18 3.99 1.23
C MET A 51 7.93 3.04 0.06
N ALA A 52 8.92 2.21 -0.28
CA ALA A 52 8.78 1.17 -1.32
C ALA A 52 7.75 0.08 -0.95
N SER A 53 7.40 0.01 0.32
CA SER A 53 6.54 -1.00 0.89
C SER A 53 5.09 -0.52 1.08
N TRP A 54 4.81 0.76 0.78
CA TRP A 54 3.51 1.39 0.92
C TRP A 54 2.45 0.82 -0.04
N PRO A 55 1.18 0.81 0.36
CA PRO A 55 0.08 0.35 -0.51
C PRO A 55 -0.11 1.30 -1.69
N ASN A 56 -0.53 0.75 -2.82
CA ASN A 56 -0.80 1.51 -4.04
C ASN A 56 -2.19 2.18 -3.99
N VAL A 57 -2.41 3.08 -3.03
CA VAL A 57 -3.71 3.74 -2.80
C VAL A 57 -3.94 4.79 -3.87
N MET A 58 -5.07 4.69 -4.59
CA MET A 58 -5.50 5.70 -5.57
C MET A 58 -6.51 6.67 -4.94
N TYR A 59 -6.66 7.84 -5.54
CA TYR A 59 -7.65 8.83 -5.11
C TYR A 59 -9.08 8.25 -4.99
N ASN A 60 -9.49 7.40 -5.95
CA ASN A 60 -10.80 6.75 -5.91
C ASN A 60 -10.96 5.84 -4.68
N ASP A 61 -9.92 5.11 -4.28
CA ASP A 61 -9.97 4.25 -3.08
C ASP A 61 -10.19 5.08 -1.81
N ILE A 62 -9.61 6.29 -1.76
CA ILE A 62 -9.80 7.24 -0.65
C ILE A 62 -11.25 7.72 -0.62
N CYS A 63 -11.77 8.17 -1.77
CA CYS A 63 -13.15 8.62 -1.90
C CYS A 63 -14.14 7.52 -1.51
N ASP A 64 -13.94 6.29 -1.98
CA ASP A 64 -14.79 5.14 -1.68
C ASP A 64 -14.77 4.81 -0.18
N HIS A 65 -13.59 4.82 0.46
CA HIS A 65 -13.45 4.60 1.90
C HIS A 65 -14.18 5.66 2.71
N VAL A 66 -13.98 6.95 2.39
CA VAL A 66 -14.65 8.06 3.10
C VAL A 66 -16.17 8.00 2.89
N MET A 67 -16.65 7.53 1.73
CA MET A 67 -18.08 7.41 1.42
C MET A 67 -18.77 6.21 2.06
N LYS A 68 -18.06 5.09 2.26
CA LYS A 68 -18.64 3.83 2.77
C LYS A 68 -19.24 3.97 4.17
N GLU A 69 -18.58 4.74 5.03
CA GLU A 69 -18.94 4.90 6.44
C GLU A 69 -19.92 6.07 6.69
N HIS A 70 -20.41 6.74 5.64
CA HIS A 70 -21.30 7.88 5.79
C HIS A 70 -22.74 7.45 6.18
N PRO A 71 -23.29 7.94 7.32
CA PRO A 71 -24.66 7.63 7.73
C PRO A 71 -25.65 8.25 6.73
N GLY A 72 -26.32 7.40 5.94
CA GLY A 72 -27.34 7.82 4.97
C GLY A 72 -27.18 7.16 3.60
N LYS A 73 -27.69 5.94 3.45
CA LYS A 73 -27.81 5.24 2.16
C LYS A 73 -28.92 5.87 1.32
N LYS A 74 -28.63 7.02 0.68
CA LYS A 74 -29.31 7.67 -0.46
C LYS A 74 -28.57 9.00 -0.69
N GLN A 75 -27.97 9.21 -1.86
CA GLN A 75 -27.02 10.31 -2.10
C GLN A 75 -27.67 11.41 -2.93
N ASP A 76 -27.65 12.64 -2.41
CA ASP A 76 -28.00 13.88 -3.12
C ASP A 76 -26.77 14.80 -3.21
N VAL A 77 -26.81 15.76 -4.13
CA VAL A 77 -25.78 16.76 -4.48
C VAL A 77 -25.05 17.37 -3.27
N THR A 78 -25.75 17.51 -2.14
CA THR A 78 -25.25 18.00 -0.85
C THR A 78 -24.12 17.14 -0.26
N LYS A 79 -24.11 15.81 -0.49
CA LYS A 79 -23.00 14.93 -0.08
C LYS A 79 -21.73 15.18 -0.88
N ARG A 80 -21.85 15.46 -2.19
CA ARG A 80 -20.70 15.80 -3.03
C ARG A 80 -20.03 17.06 -2.51
N LEU A 81 -20.81 18.11 -2.23
CA LEU A 81 -20.30 19.37 -1.66
C LEU A 81 -19.64 19.19 -0.27
N LEU A 82 -20.22 18.36 0.60
CA LEU A 82 -19.63 18.05 1.92
C LEU A 82 -18.37 17.18 1.80
N ASN A 83 -18.33 16.26 0.83
CA ASN A 83 -17.15 15.45 0.53
C ASN A 83 -16.04 16.33 -0.03
N ASP A 84 -16.31 17.19 -1.00
CA ASP A 84 -15.34 18.13 -1.57
C ASP A 84 -14.74 19.02 -0.46
N TYR A 85 -15.56 19.47 0.50
CA TYR A 85 -15.08 20.21 1.67
C TYR A 85 -14.21 19.34 2.61
N LYS A 86 -14.64 18.11 2.91
CA LYS A 86 -13.88 17.18 3.78
C LYS A 86 -12.54 16.79 3.16
N GLU A 87 -12.56 16.43 1.89
CA GLU A 87 -11.39 16.08 1.09
C GLU A 87 -10.46 17.29 0.99
N GLY A 88 -10.99 18.47 0.67
CA GLY A 88 -10.21 19.71 0.62
C GLY A 88 -9.54 20.02 1.96
N LYS A 89 -10.27 19.91 3.07
CA LYS A 89 -9.71 20.16 4.41
C LYS A 89 -8.67 19.11 4.82
N ALA A 90 -8.88 17.85 4.48
CA ALA A 90 -7.92 16.79 4.73
C ALA A 90 -6.65 16.95 3.86
N PHE A 91 -6.82 17.38 2.62
CA PHE A 91 -5.70 17.71 1.73
C PHE A 91 -4.88 18.88 2.28
N THR A 92 -5.51 19.90 2.85
CA THR A 92 -4.80 20.99 3.54
C THR A 92 -3.92 20.48 4.69
N TYR A 93 -4.37 19.51 5.50
CA TYR A 93 -3.52 18.95 6.58
C TYR A 93 -2.28 18.23 6.04
N TYR A 94 -2.41 17.59 4.87
CA TYR A 94 -1.27 17.00 4.18
C TYR A 94 -0.31 18.08 3.69
N ILE A 95 -0.80 19.09 2.97
CA ILE A 95 0.02 20.18 2.41
C ILE A 95 0.71 21.00 3.51
N ASP A 96 0.00 21.32 4.59
CA ASP A 96 0.52 22.12 5.70
C ASP A 96 1.49 21.35 6.61
N GLY A 97 1.76 20.07 6.32
CA GLY A 97 2.70 19.25 7.09
C GLY A 97 2.22 18.94 8.51
N TRP A 98 0.90 18.81 8.72
CA TRP A 98 0.35 18.50 10.04
C TRP A 98 0.51 17.03 10.43
N LEU A 99 0.77 16.18 9.44
CA LEU A 99 1.17 14.79 9.59
C LEU A 99 2.68 14.70 9.81
N GLN A 100 3.07 14.02 10.88
CA GLN A 100 4.46 13.63 11.10
C GLN A 100 4.85 12.47 10.16
N GLU A 101 6.03 11.89 10.40
CA GLU A 101 6.50 10.72 9.67
C GLU A 101 5.49 9.56 9.73
N ILE A 102 5.39 8.86 8.60
CA ILE A 102 4.56 7.67 8.46
C ILE A 102 5.43 6.44 8.72
N TYR A 103 5.01 5.63 9.68
CA TYR A 103 5.57 4.31 9.94
C TYR A 103 4.75 3.26 9.21
N SER A 104 5.43 2.25 8.65
CA SER A 104 4.79 1.15 7.92
C SER A 104 5.14 -0.20 8.52
N CYS A 105 4.18 -1.12 8.52
CA CYS A 105 4.37 -2.49 9.00
C CYS A 105 3.55 -3.46 8.13
N LYS A 106 4.15 -4.58 7.72
CA LYS A 106 3.48 -5.62 6.93
C LYS A 106 3.19 -6.83 7.80
N GLN A 107 1.91 -7.13 8.03
CA GLN A 107 1.48 -8.30 8.81
C GLN A 107 0.17 -8.88 8.29
N GLY A 108 0.05 -10.21 8.33
CA GLY A 108 -1.20 -10.91 7.97
C GLY A 108 -1.68 -10.67 6.53
N GLY A 109 -0.79 -10.35 5.60
CA GLY A 109 -1.13 -10.01 4.21
C GLY A 109 -1.64 -8.57 4.01
N TYR A 110 -1.68 -7.76 5.06
CA TYR A 110 -2.06 -6.35 5.02
C TYR A 110 -0.87 -5.44 5.31
N ILE A 111 -1.00 -4.17 4.89
CA ILE A 111 -0.05 -3.12 5.17
C ILE A 111 -0.70 -2.15 6.16
N PHE A 112 -0.07 -1.98 7.31
CA PHE A 112 -0.46 -1.04 8.33
C PHE A 112 0.40 0.20 8.21
N LEU A 113 -0.25 1.35 8.26
CA LEU A 113 0.38 2.66 8.27
C LEU A 113 0.01 3.36 9.56
N LEU A 114 0.98 3.94 10.26
CA LEU A 114 0.80 4.66 11.51
C LEU A 114 1.43 6.04 11.38
N ALA A 115 0.69 7.07 11.77
CA ALA A 115 1.17 8.44 11.79
C ALA A 115 0.64 9.19 13.02
N LYS A 116 1.36 10.24 13.39
CA LYS A 116 0.92 11.22 14.39
C LYS A 116 0.46 12.48 13.66
N CYS A 117 -0.74 12.95 13.96
CA CYS A 117 -1.31 14.14 13.32
C CYS A 117 -1.61 15.24 14.35
N ARG A 118 -1.32 16.49 14.00
CA ARG A 118 -1.64 17.65 14.85
C ARG A 118 -3.15 17.81 15.06
N PRO A 119 -3.60 18.12 16.29
CA PRO A 119 -5.00 18.45 16.55
C PRO A 119 -5.35 19.80 15.92
N SER A 120 -6.51 19.90 15.29
CA SER A 120 -6.93 21.14 14.63
C SER A 120 -7.53 22.19 15.55
N GLN A 121 -8.06 21.76 16.70
CA GLN A 121 -8.74 22.63 17.66
C GLN A 121 -7.77 23.18 18.71
N ARG A 122 -6.70 22.44 19.02
CA ARG A 122 -5.69 22.78 20.03
C ARG A 122 -4.30 22.35 19.54
N ILE A 123 -3.63 23.25 18.83
CA ILE A 123 -2.38 22.95 18.10
C ILE A 123 -1.26 22.46 19.04
N ASN A 124 -1.24 22.97 20.28
CA ASN A 124 -0.23 22.63 21.30
C ASN A 124 -0.56 21.36 22.09
N ASP A 125 -1.71 20.72 21.82
CA ASP A 125 -2.13 19.51 22.50
C ASP A 125 -1.44 18.28 21.90
N ILE A 126 -1.58 17.13 22.57
CA ILE A 126 -0.94 15.86 22.17
C ILE A 126 -1.43 15.45 20.77
N HIS A 127 -0.50 15.09 19.89
CA HIS A 127 -0.82 14.62 18.53
C HIS A 127 -1.74 13.38 18.56
N HIS A 128 -2.74 13.37 17.68
CA HIS A 128 -3.61 12.22 17.51
C HIS A 128 -2.86 11.09 16.82
N LYS A 129 -2.95 9.89 17.38
CA LYS A 129 -2.43 8.67 16.77
C LYS A 129 -3.44 8.21 15.73
N THR A 130 -3.00 8.06 14.49
CA THR A 130 -3.82 7.68 13.36
C THR A 130 -3.19 6.47 12.69
N TRP A 131 -3.97 5.42 12.45
CA TRP A 131 -3.50 4.28 11.69
C TRP A 131 -4.51 3.85 10.63
N VAL A 132 -4.00 3.25 9.57
CA VAL A 132 -4.79 2.71 8.46
C VAL A 132 -4.29 1.30 8.13
N CYS A 133 -5.23 0.40 7.88
CA CYS A 133 -4.97 -0.94 7.35
C CYS A 133 -5.41 -0.99 5.89
N CYS A 134 -4.47 -1.22 4.99
CA CYS A 134 -4.70 -1.35 3.56
C CYS A 134 -4.31 -2.73 3.06
N HIS A 135 -5.02 -3.19 2.03
CA HIS A 135 -4.54 -4.27 1.19
C HIS A 135 -3.37 -3.77 0.31
N PRO A 136 -2.39 -4.62 -0.06
CA PRO A 136 -1.31 -4.23 -0.98
C PRO A 136 -1.78 -3.64 -2.31
N THR A 137 -3.00 -3.97 -2.74
CA THR A 137 -3.61 -3.43 -3.98
C THR A 137 -4.04 -1.97 -3.87
N GLY A 138 -4.09 -1.38 -2.66
CA GLY A 138 -4.54 0.01 -2.43
C GLY A 138 -5.89 0.13 -1.72
N THR A 139 -6.67 -0.95 -1.64
CA THR A 139 -7.99 -0.93 -0.99
C THR A 139 -7.86 -0.76 0.52
N VAL A 140 -8.51 0.27 1.07
CA VAL A 140 -8.55 0.53 2.51
C VAL A 140 -9.56 -0.41 3.18
N ARG A 141 -9.13 -1.16 4.19
CA ARG A 141 -9.99 -2.10 4.92
C ARG A 141 -10.59 -1.46 6.15
N THR A 142 -9.74 -0.90 7.01
CA THR A 142 -10.13 -0.22 8.25
C THR A 142 -9.17 0.92 8.55
N ALA A 143 -9.65 1.92 9.26
CA ALA A 143 -8.83 3.04 9.71
C ALA A 143 -9.28 3.53 11.08
N TYR A 144 -8.35 4.07 11.85
CA TYR A 144 -8.62 4.58 13.18
C TYR A 144 -7.84 5.86 13.42
N CYS A 145 -8.47 6.78 14.16
CA CYS A 145 -7.79 7.93 14.71
C CYS A 145 -8.24 8.15 16.15
N SER A 146 -7.33 8.61 17.01
CA SER A 146 -7.65 8.97 18.40
C SER A 146 -8.40 10.31 18.55
N CYS A 147 -8.79 10.96 17.45
CA CYS A 147 -9.63 12.15 17.50
C CYS A 147 -11.11 11.81 17.76
N THR A 148 -11.90 12.79 18.17
CA THR A 148 -13.32 12.60 18.53
C THR A 148 -14.17 12.01 17.40
N ALA A 149 -13.82 12.30 16.13
CA ALA A 149 -14.48 11.74 14.96
C ALA A 149 -13.80 10.46 14.42
N GLY A 150 -12.68 10.04 15.02
CA GLY A 150 -11.77 9.03 14.46
C GLY A 150 -12.26 7.59 14.57
N LEU A 151 -13.23 7.32 15.45
CA LEU A 151 -13.93 6.03 15.53
C LEU A 151 -14.79 5.76 14.29
N GLY A 152 -15.26 6.82 13.60
CA GLY A 152 -16.00 6.71 12.34
C GLY A 152 -15.12 6.51 11.10
N GLN A 153 -13.83 6.19 11.27
CA GLN A 153 -12.85 5.83 10.23
C GLN A 153 -12.60 6.85 9.10
N SER A 154 -13.33 7.98 9.10
CA SER A 154 -13.43 8.95 8.00
C SER A 154 -13.15 10.38 8.46
N CYS A 155 -12.37 10.53 9.54
CA CYS A 155 -11.94 11.85 9.99
C CYS A 155 -10.88 12.44 9.04
N ASN A 156 -10.72 13.76 9.10
CA ASN A 156 -9.76 14.45 8.23
C ASN A 156 -8.31 13.99 8.47
N HIS A 157 -7.97 13.48 9.66
CA HIS A 157 -6.64 12.95 9.95
C HIS A 157 -6.36 11.65 9.20
N VAL A 158 -7.35 10.74 9.11
CA VAL A 158 -7.25 9.50 8.32
C VAL A 158 -7.16 9.84 6.84
N ALA A 159 -8.02 10.74 6.34
CA ALA A 159 -8.01 11.14 4.95
C ALA A 159 -6.68 11.83 4.57
N ALA A 160 -6.13 12.68 5.44
CA ALA A 160 -4.83 13.30 5.22
C ALA A 160 -3.69 12.26 5.13
N LEU A 161 -3.73 11.23 5.99
CA LEU A 161 -2.76 10.14 5.96
C LEU A 161 -2.84 9.38 4.62
N LEU A 162 -4.04 9.08 4.16
CA LEU A 162 -4.28 8.47 2.85
C LEU A 162 -3.81 9.35 1.69
N PHE A 163 -4.04 10.67 1.75
CA PHE A 163 -3.56 11.60 0.73
C PHE A 163 -2.04 11.68 0.67
N LYS A 164 -1.33 11.58 1.80
CA LYS A 164 0.14 11.53 1.80
C LYS A 164 0.64 10.26 1.10
N VAL A 165 -0.04 9.13 1.27
CA VAL A 165 0.29 7.87 0.60
C VAL A 165 -0.02 7.95 -0.90
N GLU A 166 -1.19 8.47 -1.28
CA GLU A 166 -1.55 8.71 -2.69
C GLU A 166 -0.54 9.63 -3.36
N ALA A 167 -0.09 10.69 -2.68
CA ALA A 167 0.89 11.61 -3.25
C ALA A 167 2.24 10.91 -3.49
N ALA A 168 2.66 10.01 -2.60
CA ALA A 168 3.87 9.20 -2.80
C ALA A 168 3.73 8.22 -3.96
N VAL A 169 2.53 7.65 -4.16
CA VAL A 169 2.22 6.81 -5.31
C VAL A 169 2.25 7.62 -6.61
N ARG A 170 1.55 8.75 -6.65
CA ARG A 170 1.44 9.64 -7.81
C ARG A 170 2.77 10.25 -8.24
N THR A 171 3.67 10.51 -7.28
CA THR A 171 5.03 10.99 -7.55
C THR A 171 6.02 9.87 -7.88
N ASN A 172 5.55 8.61 -7.97
CA ASN A 172 6.37 7.42 -8.20
C ASN A 172 7.49 7.25 -7.15
N LEU A 173 7.29 7.71 -5.92
CA LEU A 173 8.24 7.48 -4.84
C LEU A 173 8.12 6.06 -4.27
N VAL A 174 6.91 5.48 -4.32
CA VAL A 174 6.66 4.08 -3.92
C VAL A 174 7.29 3.09 -4.91
N ASN A 175 7.23 3.41 -6.21
CA ASN A 175 7.82 2.60 -7.28
C ASN A 175 8.64 3.51 -8.22
N PRO A 176 9.87 3.88 -7.84
CA PRO A 176 10.68 4.76 -8.66
C PRO A 176 10.95 4.12 -10.01
N ALA A 177 10.68 4.88 -11.08
CA ALA A 177 11.01 4.47 -12.43
C ALA A 177 12.53 4.18 -12.53
N CYS A 178 12.93 3.27 -13.42
CA CYS A 178 14.34 2.93 -13.60
C CYS A 178 15.23 4.14 -13.96
N THR A 179 14.64 5.22 -14.48
CA THR A 179 15.30 6.50 -14.76
C THR A 179 15.46 7.39 -13.54
N SER A 180 14.66 7.19 -12.50
CA SER A 180 14.71 7.94 -11.23
C SER A 180 15.70 7.33 -10.24
N ILE A 181 16.12 6.09 -10.47
CA ILE A 181 17.17 5.40 -9.71
C ILE A 181 18.52 5.71 -10.39
N ALA A 182 19.55 6.01 -9.60
CA ALA A 182 20.89 6.19 -10.14
C ALA A 182 21.29 4.97 -10.97
N SER A 183 21.69 5.18 -12.23
CA SER A 183 22.07 4.09 -13.12
C SER A 183 23.24 3.31 -12.53
N VAL A 184 22.96 2.11 -12.04
CA VAL A 184 24.00 1.17 -11.65
C VAL A 184 24.48 0.52 -12.94
N TRP A 185 25.70 0.85 -13.36
CA TRP A 185 26.37 0.06 -14.40
C TRP A 185 26.35 -1.39 -13.96
N ASN A 186 25.98 -2.31 -14.85
CA ASN A 186 26.11 -3.75 -14.59
C ASN A 186 27.53 -3.99 -14.08
N THR A 187 27.66 -4.19 -12.77
CA THR A 187 28.91 -4.61 -12.19
C THR A 187 29.13 -6.01 -12.74
N ALA A 188 30.15 -6.14 -13.59
CA ALA A 188 30.48 -7.43 -14.17
C ALA A 188 30.52 -8.45 -13.02
N SER A 189 29.65 -9.47 -13.10
CA SER A 189 29.66 -10.58 -12.14
C SER A 189 31.11 -10.98 -11.93
N GLY A 190 31.57 -11.04 -10.67
CA GLY A 190 32.98 -11.13 -10.24
C GLY A 190 33.77 -12.36 -10.69
N LYS A 191 33.44 -12.91 -11.86
CA LYS A 191 34.23 -13.85 -12.62
C LYS A 191 35.58 -13.19 -12.88
N SER A 192 36.61 -13.68 -12.18
CA SER A 192 37.99 -13.35 -12.47
C SER A 192 38.31 -13.80 -13.90
N ILE A 193 38.31 -12.84 -14.83
CA ILE A 193 38.71 -13.08 -16.21
C ILE A 193 40.23 -13.17 -16.21
N LYS A 194 40.77 -14.36 -16.51
CA LYS A 194 42.21 -14.54 -16.69
C LYS A 194 42.62 -13.86 -18.00
N SER A 195 43.66 -13.01 -17.95
CA SER A 195 44.23 -12.44 -19.17
C SER A 195 44.78 -13.56 -20.05
N SER A 196 44.49 -13.49 -21.34
CA SER A 196 44.97 -14.45 -22.35
C SER A 196 45.51 -13.67 -23.55
N ARG A 197 46.46 -14.21 -24.31
CA ARG A 197 46.90 -13.57 -25.56
C ARG A 197 45.76 -13.59 -26.56
N THR A 198 45.66 -12.58 -27.42
CA THR A 198 44.57 -12.46 -28.40
C THR A 198 44.42 -13.70 -29.30
N GLN A 199 45.55 -14.35 -29.65
CA GLN A 199 45.56 -15.58 -30.44
C GLN A 199 44.92 -16.79 -29.72
N ASP A 200 44.91 -16.78 -28.38
CA ASP A 200 44.40 -17.85 -27.53
C ASP A 200 42.97 -17.54 -27.02
N MET A 201 42.37 -16.42 -27.46
CA MET A 201 41.01 -16.03 -27.09
C MET A 201 40.00 -16.77 -27.96
N GLU A 202 39.11 -17.55 -27.33
CA GLU A 202 37.99 -18.18 -28.03
C GLU A 202 36.80 -17.21 -28.13
N PHE A 203 36.66 -16.54 -29.27
CA PHE A 203 35.53 -15.67 -29.56
C PHE A 203 34.27 -16.50 -29.86
N THR A 204 33.55 -16.89 -28.81
CA THR A 204 32.27 -17.56 -28.96
C THR A 204 31.16 -16.52 -29.16
N LYS A 205 30.41 -16.66 -30.27
CA LYS A 205 29.14 -15.95 -30.42
C LYS A 205 28.19 -16.44 -29.33
N THR A 206 27.69 -15.53 -28.51
CA THR A 206 26.59 -15.81 -27.58
C THR A 206 25.41 -16.35 -28.39
N LYS A 207 24.75 -17.41 -27.89
CA LYS A 207 23.53 -17.95 -28.49
C LYS A 207 22.33 -17.05 -28.19
N PHE A 208 22.47 -15.74 -28.33
CA PHE A 208 21.34 -14.83 -28.28
C PHE A 208 20.56 -15.00 -29.58
N CYS A 209 19.30 -15.44 -29.49
CA CYS A 209 18.38 -15.55 -30.63
C CYS A 209 18.82 -16.56 -31.72
N LYS A 210 19.02 -17.84 -31.38
CA LYS A 210 19.07 -18.93 -32.40
C LYS A 210 17.72 -19.66 -32.59
N THR A 211 16.68 -19.26 -31.86
CA THR A 211 15.35 -19.91 -31.90
C THR A 211 14.24 -18.97 -32.36
N VAL A 212 14.59 -17.91 -33.07
CA VAL A 212 13.60 -17.05 -33.71
C VAL A 212 14.11 -16.74 -35.09
N ASP A 213 13.51 -17.40 -36.08
CA ASP A 213 13.74 -17.11 -37.48
C ASP A 213 13.34 -15.65 -37.72
N LEU A 214 14.33 -14.80 -37.95
CA LEU A 214 14.15 -13.36 -38.07
C LEU A 214 13.19 -13.00 -39.22
N CYS A 215 13.05 -13.90 -40.21
CA CYS A 215 12.07 -13.74 -41.28
C CYS A 215 10.62 -13.90 -40.79
N GLN A 216 10.37 -14.76 -39.80
CA GLN A 216 9.02 -15.05 -39.32
C GLN A 216 8.46 -13.91 -38.46
N VAL A 217 9.32 -13.18 -37.75
CA VAL A 217 8.96 -12.01 -36.94
C VAL A 217 8.67 -10.78 -37.81
N LEU A 218 9.32 -10.65 -38.97
CA LEU A 218 9.09 -9.55 -39.90
C LEU A 218 7.89 -9.80 -40.84
N SER A 219 7.49 -11.05 -41.03
CA SER A 219 6.35 -11.43 -41.88
C SER A 219 5.04 -11.67 -41.13
N SER A 220 5.05 -11.85 -39.79
CA SER A 220 3.80 -11.97 -39.03
C SER A 220 3.26 -10.58 -38.71
N GLU A 221 2.03 -10.30 -39.16
CA GLU A 221 1.27 -9.10 -38.80
C GLU A 221 1.39 -8.81 -37.29
N ARG A 222 1.58 -7.51 -36.96
CA ARG A 222 1.82 -7.01 -35.60
C ARG A 222 0.81 -7.60 -34.61
N GLN A 223 1.20 -8.62 -33.87
CA GLN A 223 0.44 -9.03 -32.68
C GLN A 223 0.87 -8.17 -31.49
N PRO A 224 -0.09 -7.71 -30.67
CA PRO A 224 0.18 -6.81 -29.55
C PRO A 224 1.07 -7.49 -28.50
N MET A 225 1.99 -6.70 -27.92
CA MET A 225 2.87 -7.10 -26.82
C MET A 225 2.07 -7.51 -25.59
N GLN A 226 1.69 -8.78 -25.47
CA GLN A 226 0.96 -9.27 -24.29
C GLN A 226 1.60 -10.49 -23.64
N HIS A 227 2.74 -11.01 -24.13
CA HIS A 227 3.24 -12.29 -23.64
C HIS A 227 4.76 -12.45 -23.46
N LEU A 228 5.51 -11.35 -23.34
CA LEU A 228 6.91 -11.43 -22.92
C LEU A 228 7.01 -11.52 -21.39
N ARG A 229 6.91 -12.74 -20.85
CA ARG A 229 7.41 -13.02 -19.48
C ARG A 229 8.92 -13.16 -19.55
N PHE A 230 9.64 -12.29 -18.83
CA PHE A 230 11.08 -12.40 -18.65
C PHE A 230 11.41 -13.57 -17.71
N PRO A 231 12.44 -14.39 -17.99
CA PRO A 231 12.86 -15.45 -17.08
C PRO A 231 13.48 -14.83 -15.83
N THR A 232 12.85 -15.00 -14.67
CA THR A 232 13.46 -14.74 -13.37
C THR A 232 14.47 -15.85 -13.07
N GLY A 233 15.73 -15.48 -12.81
CA GLY A 233 16.81 -16.43 -12.51
C GLY A 233 16.51 -17.26 -11.27
N GLY A 234 16.12 -18.51 -11.48
CA GLY A 234 16.04 -19.53 -10.45
C GLY A 234 17.40 -20.20 -10.26
N SER A 235 17.92 -20.12 -9.04
CA SER A 235 18.97 -21.03 -8.54
C SER A 235 18.38 -22.43 -8.47
N SER A 236 18.79 -23.34 -9.35
CA SER A 236 18.49 -24.76 -9.22
C SER A 236 19.71 -25.47 -8.67
N ALA A 237 19.57 -25.91 -7.41
CA ALA A 237 20.33 -27.01 -6.87
C ALA A 237 20.03 -28.28 -7.70
N GLU A 238 21.08 -29.00 -8.04
CA GLU A 238 21.08 -30.22 -8.81
C GLU A 238 20.76 -31.39 -7.88
N GLU A 239 19.56 -31.97 -7.99
CA GLU A 239 19.24 -33.26 -7.35
C GLU A 239 19.00 -34.29 -8.46
N THR A 240 20.02 -35.11 -8.68
CA THR A 240 20.03 -36.26 -9.59
C THR A 240 19.14 -37.38 -9.06
N VAL A 241 18.20 -37.86 -9.88
CA VAL A 241 17.48 -39.13 -9.68
C VAL A 241 17.78 -40.06 -10.87
N PRO A 242 18.17 -41.33 -10.66
CA PRO A 242 18.70 -42.18 -11.72
C PRO A 242 17.62 -42.84 -12.58
N ALA A 243 18.05 -43.24 -13.78
CA ALA A 243 17.27 -43.78 -14.87
C ALA A 243 16.54 -45.10 -14.53
N CYS A 244 15.25 -45.17 -14.88
CA CYS A 244 14.53 -46.42 -15.04
C CYS A 244 14.33 -46.71 -16.53
N ARG A 245 14.88 -47.84 -16.98
CA ARG A 245 14.85 -48.37 -18.34
C ARG A 245 13.67 -49.33 -18.45
N GLU A 246 12.67 -49.00 -19.26
CA GLU A 246 11.74 -49.99 -19.82
C GLU A 246 11.50 -49.69 -21.31
N GLN A 247 11.77 -50.69 -22.14
CA GLN A 247 11.54 -50.69 -23.58
C GLN A 247 10.08 -51.09 -23.85
N ALA A 248 9.43 -50.37 -24.75
CA ALA A 248 8.08 -50.69 -25.24
C ALA A 248 8.09 -51.89 -26.23
N PRO A 249 6.95 -52.59 -26.42
CA PRO A 249 6.84 -53.76 -27.27
C PRO A 249 6.55 -53.40 -28.74
N THR A 250 7.03 -54.24 -29.67
CA THR A 250 6.61 -54.32 -31.08
C THR A 250 6.55 -55.82 -31.39
N VAL A 251 5.40 -56.48 -31.53
CA VAL A 251 4.35 -56.44 -32.58
C VAL A 251 4.90 -56.63 -34.00
N ARG A 252 4.74 -57.88 -34.45
CA ARG A 252 4.90 -58.49 -35.79
C ARG A 252 6.31 -58.85 -36.23
#